data_AF-A0AA88DQX6-F1
#
_entry.id   AF-A0AA88DQX6-F1
#
_cell.length_a   1.000
_cell.length_b   1.000
_cell.length_c   1.000
_cell.angle_alpha   90.00
_cell.angle_beta   90.00
_cell.angle_gamma   90.00
#
_symmetry.space_group_name_H-M   'P 1'
#
loop_
_entity.id
_entity.type
_entity.pdbx_description
1 polymer ?
#
loop_
_entity_poly.entity_id
_entity_poly.type
_entity_poly.pdbx_seq_one_letter_code
_entity_poly.pdbx_strand_id
1 'polypeptide(L)'
;MRKEKKEKEKEKEKEKEKIEVIVSTISSKQLVEFVGSVRSRVDPSLLFEEADDDDDFMRNQSDLEEQTIMEDGNKRVNGKRRMEECLVSVMRVGLRCSNVDPRERLLINVVVNKVQAIRNSYLKFKN
;
A
#
# COMPACT_ATOMS: atom_id res chain seq x y z
N MET A 1 5.33 -46.44 26.49
CA MET A 1 4.54 -45.45 27.27
C MET A 1 5.16 -44.04 27.30
N ARG A 2 6.25 -43.73 28.06
CA ARG A 2 6.79 -42.34 28.12
C ARG A 2 7.51 -41.87 26.84
N LYS A 3 8.18 -42.77 26.10
CA LYS A 3 8.90 -42.43 24.85
C LYS A 3 7.93 -42.13 23.70
N GLU A 4 6.92 -42.98 23.49
CA GLU A 4 5.90 -42.80 22.44
C GLU A 4 5.08 -41.52 22.61
N LYS A 5 4.79 -41.11 23.85
CA LYS A 5 4.06 -39.86 24.10
C LYS A 5 4.86 -38.63 23.65
N LYS A 6 6.18 -38.62 23.89
CA LYS A 6 7.08 -37.54 23.44
C LYS A 6 7.26 -37.51 21.93
N GLU A 7 7.25 -38.68 21.28
CA GLU A 7 7.39 -38.78 19.84
C GLU A 7 6.15 -38.23 19.12
N LYS A 8 4.95 -38.59 19.59
CA LYS A 8 3.68 -38.04 19.09
C LYS A 8 3.56 -36.52 19.31
N GLU A 9 4.13 -36.00 20.39
CA GLU A 9 4.13 -34.56 20.68
C GLU A 9 5.06 -33.79 19.72
N LYS A 10 6.26 -34.33 19.44
CA LYS A 10 7.16 -33.80 18.42
C LYS A 10 6.57 -33.84 17.01
N GLU A 11 5.84 -34.90 16.69
CA GLU A 11 5.19 -35.02 15.37
C GLU A 11 4.11 -33.95 15.18
N LYS A 12 3.28 -33.71 16.22
CA LYS A 12 2.29 -32.62 16.23
C LYS A 12 2.93 -31.24 16.13
N GLU A 13 4.07 -31.04 16.76
CA GLU A 13 4.80 -29.77 16.69
C GLU A 13 5.33 -29.52 15.27
N LYS A 14 5.91 -30.54 14.63
CA LYS A 14 6.31 -30.47 13.21
C LYS A 14 5.13 -30.23 12.27
N GLU A 15 3.97 -30.80 12.56
CA GLU A 15 2.76 -30.60 11.77
C GLU A 15 2.24 -29.17 11.89
N LYS A 16 2.25 -28.60 13.11
CA LYS A 16 1.94 -27.19 13.33
C LYS A 16 2.87 -26.26 12.57
N GLU A 17 4.19 -26.51 12.63
CA GLU A 17 5.19 -25.71 11.91
C GLU A 17 4.97 -25.75 10.39
N LYS A 18 4.63 -26.93 9.83
CA LYS A 18 4.26 -27.06 8.41
C LYS A 18 3.02 -26.25 8.04
N ILE A 19 1.98 -26.29 8.87
CA ILE A 19 0.74 -25.55 8.64
C ILE A 19 1.03 -24.04 8.66
N GLU A 20 1.83 -23.56 9.61
CA GLU A 20 2.20 -22.16 9.71
C GLU A 20 2.96 -21.66 8.47
N VAL A 21 3.93 -22.44 7.99
CA VAL A 21 4.67 -22.15 6.75
C VAL A 21 3.74 -22.10 5.53
N ILE A 22 2.79 -23.04 5.44
CA ILE A 22 1.80 -23.08 4.34
C ILE A 22 0.89 -21.86 4.39
N VAL A 23 0.33 -21.53 5.56
CA VAL A 23 -0.53 -20.35 5.76
C VAL A 23 0.21 -19.07 5.41
N SER A 24 1.46 -18.91 5.87
CA SER A 24 2.31 -17.76 5.54
C SER A 24 2.57 -17.64 4.04
N THR A 25 2.83 -18.77 3.37
CA THR A 25 3.06 -18.83 1.92
C THR A 25 1.80 -18.46 1.14
N ILE A 26 0.63 -19.00 1.53
CA ILE A 26 -0.65 -18.70 0.89
C ILE A 26 -1.00 -17.23 1.08
N SER A 27 -0.84 -16.70 2.30
CA SER A 27 -1.10 -15.28 2.58
C SER A 27 -0.20 -14.36 1.76
N SER A 28 1.06 -14.74 1.55
CA SER A 28 2.01 -13.96 0.74
C SER A 28 1.65 -14.00 -0.75
N LYS A 29 1.25 -15.17 -1.28
CA LYS A 29 0.78 -15.31 -2.67
C LYS A 29 -0.52 -14.54 -2.90
N GLN A 30 -1.48 -14.67 -1.98
CA GLN A 30 -2.73 -13.89 -1.98
C GLN A 30 -2.46 -12.38 -1.96
N LEU A 31 -1.49 -11.90 -1.17
CA LEU A 31 -1.09 -10.49 -1.17
C LEU A 31 -0.58 -10.04 -2.54
N VAL A 32 0.29 -10.83 -3.19
CA VAL A 32 0.85 -10.48 -4.51
C VAL A 32 -0.25 -10.45 -5.57
N GLU A 33 -1.12 -11.45 -5.60
CA GLU A 33 -2.26 -11.50 -6.52
C GLU A 33 -3.26 -10.37 -6.27
N PHE A 34 -3.57 -10.09 -5.00
CA PHE A 34 -4.49 -9.03 -4.61
C PHE A 34 -3.94 -7.66 -4.96
N VAL A 35 -2.66 -7.37 -4.65
CA VAL A 35 -2.03 -6.09 -5.04
C VAL A 35 -1.97 -5.96 -6.56
N GLY A 36 -1.62 -7.02 -7.28
CA GLY A 36 -1.66 -7.02 -8.75
C GLY A 36 -3.06 -6.75 -9.31
N SER A 37 -4.10 -7.36 -8.73
CA SER A 37 -5.49 -7.15 -9.13
C SER A 37 -6.01 -5.77 -8.76
N VAL A 38 -5.65 -5.23 -7.60
CA VAL A 38 -5.97 -3.85 -7.22
C VAL A 38 -5.34 -2.88 -8.22
N ARG A 39 -4.07 -3.08 -8.60
CA ARG A 39 -3.39 -2.28 -9.63
C ARG A 39 -4.10 -2.31 -10.98
N SER A 40 -4.72 -3.44 -11.36
CA SER A 40 -5.46 -3.56 -12.62
C SER A 40 -6.92 -3.09 -12.56
N ARG A 41 -7.47 -2.90 -11.35
CA ARG A 41 -8.87 -2.49 -11.14
C ARG A 41 -9.02 -1.02 -10.76
N VAL A 42 -7.98 -0.40 -10.22
CA VAL A 42 -7.96 1.04 -9.97
C VAL A 42 -8.04 1.75 -11.31
N ASP A 43 -9.14 2.49 -11.52
CA ASP A 43 -9.33 3.32 -12.71
C ASP A 43 -8.17 4.33 -12.81
N PRO A 44 -7.43 4.37 -13.93
CA PRO A 44 -6.38 5.37 -14.14
C PRO A 44 -6.88 6.80 -13.96
N SER A 45 -8.18 7.07 -14.16
CA SER A 45 -8.87 8.36 -13.96
C SER A 45 -8.89 8.79 -12.50
N LEU A 46 -8.91 7.85 -11.53
CA LEU A 46 -8.74 8.13 -10.10
C LEU A 46 -7.30 8.56 -9.73
N LEU A 47 -6.35 8.40 -10.67
CA LEU A 47 -4.96 8.86 -10.52
C LEU A 47 -4.72 10.26 -11.11
N PHE A 48 -5.75 10.88 -11.71
CA PHE A 48 -5.67 12.25 -12.17
C PHE A 48 -6.32 13.15 -11.13
N GLU A 49 -5.62 14.24 -10.78
CA GLU A 49 -6.27 15.36 -10.14
C GLU A 49 -7.32 15.89 -11.12
N GLU A 50 -8.59 15.93 -10.69
CA GLU A 50 -9.52 16.92 -11.24
C GLU A 50 -8.81 18.26 -11.05
N ALA A 51 -8.49 18.94 -12.15
CA ALA A 51 -7.90 20.26 -12.09
C ALA A 51 -8.85 21.11 -11.25
N ASP A 52 -8.35 21.67 -10.17
CA ASP A 52 -9.10 22.67 -9.42
C ASP A 52 -9.35 23.83 -10.41
N ASP A 53 -10.59 23.92 -10.91
CA ASP A 53 -11.10 25.10 -11.61
C ASP A 53 -11.21 26.23 -10.57
N ASP A 54 -10.08 26.84 -10.21
CA ASP A 54 -10.06 28.11 -9.50
C ASP A 54 -10.40 29.22 -10.51
N ASP A 55 -11.65 29.65 -10.48
CA ASP A 55 -12.22 30.74 -11.25
C ASP A 55 -11.42 32.06 -11.13
N ASP A 56 -11.12 32.66 -12.28
CA ASP A 56 -11.00 34.09 -12.60
C ASP A 56 -10.16 35.04 -11.69
N PHE A 57 -9.00 35.47 -12.20
CA PHE A 57 -8.58 36.88 -12.08
C PHE A 57 -7.86 37.37 -13.33
N MET A 58 -8.56 38.15 -14.16
CA MET A 58 -7.97 38.93 -15.25
C MET A 58 -6.86 39.88 -14.75
N ARG A 59 -5.65 39.80 -15.32
CA ARG A 59 -4.79 40.98 -15.51
C ARG A 59 -3.80 40.84 -16.68
N ASN A 60 -4.21 41.47 -17.78
CA ASN A 60 -3.47 42.12 -18.87
C ASN A 60 -1.92 41.95 -19.00
N GLN A 61 -1.52 41.25 -20.07
CA GLN A 61 -0.48 41.55 -21.07
C GLN A 61 0.71 42.48 -20.71
N SER A 62 1.92 41.91 -20.56
CA SER A 62 3.04 42.03 -21.53
C SER A 62 4.29 41.26 -21.06
N ASP A 63 5.06 40.77 -22.04
CA ASP A 63 6.50 40.45 -22.00
C ASP A 63 6.94 39.03 -21.58
N LEU A 64 6.99 38.17 -22.60
CA LEU A 64 8.13 37.34 -23.01
C LEU A 64 9.06 36.84 -21.89
N GLU A 65 8.91 35.56 -21.53
CA GLU A 65 10.07 34.67 -21.40
C GLU A 65 9.67 33.23 -21.76
N GLU A 66 10.24 32.80 -22.88
CA GLU A 66 10.25 31.46 -23.43
C GLU A 66 11.01 30.51 -22.48
N GLN A 67 10.31 29.64 -21.74
CA GLN A 67 10.98 28.47 -21.14
C GLN A 67 10.08 27.25 -20.88
N THR A 68 10.19 26.30 -21.80
CA THR A 68 10.07 24.84 -21.66
C THR A 68 8.73 24.20 -21.25
N ILE A 69 7.99 23.73 -22.26
CA ILE A 69 6.80 22.86 -22.18
C ILE A 69 7.20 21.38 -21.95
N MET A 70 8.14 21.08 -21.04
CA MET A 70 8.65 19.71 -20.86
C MET A 70 8.56 19.13 -19.44
N GLU A 71 8.09 19.89 -18.43
CA GLU A 71 8.08 19.41 -17.04
C GLU A 71 6.78 18.72 -16.58
N ASP A 72 5.66 18.89 -17.29
CA ASP A 72 4.35 18.38 -16.84
C ASP A 72 4.27 16.84 -16.89
N GLY A 73 4.91 16.20 -17.88
CA GLY A 73 4.93 14.74 -18.01
C GLY A 73 5.65 14.04 -16.85
N ASN A 74 6.74 14.63 -16.34
CA ASN A 74 7.53 14.01 -15.29
C ASN A 74 6.87 14.14 -13.91
N LYS A 75 6.23 15.28 -13.61
CA LYS A 75 5.46 15.48 -12.36
C LYS A 75 4.28 14.51 -12.28
N ARG A 76 3.52 14.35 -13.36
CA ARG A 76 2.36 13.44 -13.45
C ARG A 76 2.75 11.96 -13.33
N VAL A 77 3.82 11.52 -14.00
CA VAL A 77 4.33 10.14 -13.90
C VAL A 77 4.85 9.84 -12.49
N ASN A 78 5.51 10.81 -11.86
CA ASN A 78 5.99 10.67 -10.48
C ASN A 78 4.82 10.61 -9.48
N GLY A 79 3.78 11.44 -9.64
CA GLY A 79 2.56 11.40 -8.83
C GLY A 79 1.85 10.03 -8.88
N LYS A 80 1.70 9.44 -10.07
CA LYS A 80 1.12 8.10 -10.25
C LYS A 80 1.92 7.01 -9.53
N ARG A 81 3.24 6.99 -9.67
CA ARG A 81 4.11 6.02 -8.98
C ARG A 81 4.03 6.17 -7.45
N ARG A 82 4.04 7.42 -6.95
CA ARG A 82 3.92 7.69 -5.50
C ARG A 82 2.56 7.29 -4.93
N MET A 83 1.49 7.48 -5.69
CA MET A 83 0.16 7.03 -5.30
C MET A 83 0.09 5.50 -5.21
N GLU A 84 0.68 4.80 -6.18
CA GLU A 84 0.79 3.34 -6.14
C GLU A 84 1.55 2.84 -4.91
N GLU A 85 2.69 3.47 -4.57
CA GLU A 85 3.46 3.17 -3.37
C GLU A 85 2.64 3.37 -2.08
N CYS A 86 1.80 4.41 -2.04
CA CYS A 86 0.89 4.65 -0.92
C CYS A 86 -0.18 3.56 -0.82
N LEU A 87 -0.80 3.16 -1.94
CA LEU A 87 -1.81 2.09 -1.98
C LEU A 87 -1.23 0.74 -1.53
N VAL A 88 -0.05 0.36 -2.03
CA VAL A 88 0.65 -0.85 -1.61
C VAL A 88 0.91 -0.82 -0.09
N SER A 89 1.30 0.33 0.44
CA SER A 89 1.55 0.50 1.87
C SER A 89 0.28 0.35 2.72
N VAL A 90 -0.85 0.92 2.28
CA VAL A 90 -2.15 0.74 2.95
C VAL A 90 -2.57 -0.73 2.97
N MET A 91 -2.44 -1.43 1.84
CA MET A 91 -2.81 -2.84 1.76
C MET A 91 -1.95 -3.72 2.67
N ARG A 92 -0.65 -3.45 2.78
CA ARG A 92 0.24 -4.15 3.72
C ARG A 92 -0.19 -3.95 5.18
N VAL A 93 -0.61 -2.73 5.55
CA VAL A 93 -1.15 -2.47 6.89
C VAL A 93 -2.46 -3.25 7.09
N GLY A 94 -3.38 -3.19 6.13
CA GLY A 94 -4.65 -3.90 6.17
C GLY A 94 -4.48 -5.41 6.38
N LEU A 95 -3.55 -6.05 5.67
CA LEU A 95 -3.27 -7.48 5.85
C LEU A 95 -2.74 -7.83 7.23
N ARG A 96 -1.84 -7.02 7.79
CA ARG A 96 -1.33 -7.24 9.15
C ARG A 96 -2.45 -7.11 10.18
N CYS A 97 -3.42 -6.22 9.96
CA CYS A 97 -4.60 -6.10 10.81
C CYS A 97 -5.57 -7.29 10.68
N SER A 98 -5.65 -7.89 9.49
CA SER A 98 -6.50 -9.06 9.20
C SER A 98 -5.88 -10.41 9.58
N ASN A 99 -4.74 -10.42 10.27
CA ASN A 99 -4.08 -11.66 10.65
C ASN A 99 -5.01 -12.54 11.51
N VAL A 100 -5.00 -13.85 11.26
CA VAL A 100 -5.86 -14.81 11.96
C VAL A 100 -5.52 -14.84 13.45
N ASP A 101 -4.23 -14.79 13.79
CA ASP A 101 -3.78 -14.69 15.18
C ASP A 101 -3.86 -13.23 15.68
N PRO A 102 -4.63 -12.94 16.75
CA PRO A 102 -4.71 -11.60 17.34
C PRO A 102 -3.37 -11.06 17.86
N ARG A 103 -2.45 -11.93 18.29
CA ARG A 103 -1.13 -11.52 18.83
C ARG A 103 -0.19 -11.02 17.75
N GLU A 104 -0.38 -11.50 16.53
CA GLU A 104 0.39 -11.12 15.34
C GLU A 104 -0.19 -9.89 14.62
N ARG A 105 -1.32 -9.34 15.11
CA ARG A 105 -1.89 -8.10 14.57
C ARG A 105 -1.10 -6.90 15.05
N LEU A 106 -1.02 -5.89 14.20
CA LEU A 106 -0.43 -4.62 14.59
C LEU A 106 -1.27 -3.99 15.71
N LEU A 107 -0.60 -3.50 16.75
CA LEU A 107 -1.22 -2.68 17.78
C LEU A 107 -1.85 -1.43 17.15
N ILE A 108 -3.01 -1.03 17.66
CA ILE A 108 -3.80 0.05 17.07
C ILE A 108 -3.03 1.38 16.96
N ASN A 109 -2.21 1.71 17.95
CA ASN A 109 -1.34 2.88 17.91
C ASN A 109 -0.32 2.82 16.75
N VAL A 110 0.24 1.63 16.48
CA VAL A 110 1.16 1.41 15.37
C VAL A 110 0.42 1.51 14.03
N VAL A 111 -0.80 0.98 13.94
CA VAL A 111 -1.65 1.11 12.75
C VAL A 111 -1.94 2.58 12.45
N VAL A 112 -2.42 3.34 13.45
CA VAL A 112 -2.73 4.78 13.30
C VAL A 112 -1.51 5.55 12.84
N ASN A 113 -0.35 5.32 13.46
CA ASN A 113 0.90 5.99 13.07
C ASN A 113 1.30 5.68 11.62
N LYS A 114 1.18 4.41 11.19
CA LYS A 114 1.49 4.00 9.81
C LYS A 114 0.52 4.61 8.80
N VAL A 115 -0.78 4.56 9.07
CA VAL A 115 -1.81 5.11 8.16
C VAL A 115 -1.67 6.63 8.05
N GLN A 116 -1.41 7.35 9.16
CA GLN A 116 -1.13 8.78 9.13
C GLN A 116 0.14 9.11 8.35
N ALA A 117 1.21 8.33 8.51
CA ALA A 117 2.44 8.52 7.75
C ALA A 117 2.21 8.34 6.24
N ILE A 118 1.43 7.33 5.83
CA ILE A 118 1.05 7.12 4.43
C ILE A 118 0.22 8.29 3.91
N ARG A 119 -0.79 8.75 4.66
CA ARG A 119 -1.61 9.92 4.30
C ARG A 119 -0.74 11.16 4.11
N ASN A 120 0.15 11.45 5.05
CA ASN A 120 1.02 12.63 4.98
C ASN A 120 2.03 12.51 3.83
N SER A 121 2.51 11.31 3.51
CA SER A 121 3.34 11.07 2.34
C SER A 121 2.57 11.35 1.05
N TYR A 122 1.32 10.88 0.94
CA TYR A 122 0.47 11.13 -0.22
C TYR A 122 0.21 12.64 -0.42
N LEU A 123 -0.17 13.35 0.65
CA LEU A 123 -0.47 14.78 0.58
C LEU A 123 0.75 15.64 0.19
N LYS A 124 1.97 15.21 0.52
CA LYS A 124 3.21 15.89 0.08
C LYS A 124 3.45 15.82 -1.43
N PHE A 125 2.76 14.92 -2.14
CA PHE A 125 2.88 14.79 -3.58
C PHE A 125 1.66 15.36 -4.33
N LYS A 126 0.57 15.63 -3.61
CA LYS A 126 -0.64 16.29 -4.12
C LYS A 126 -0.47 17.82 -4.18
N ASN A 127 0.24 18.40 -3.21
CA ASN A 127 0.57 19.82 -3.16
C ASN A 127 1.93 20.09 -3.80
#